data_AF-A0A9E0QBU0-F1
#
_entry.id   AF-A0A9E0QBU0-F1
#
_cell.length_a   1.000
_cell.length_b   1.000
_cell.length_c   1.000
_cell.angle_alpha   90.00
_cell.angle_beta   90.00
_cell.angle_gamma   90.00
#
_symmetry.space_group_name_H-M   'P 1'
#
loop_
_entity.id
_entity.type
_entity.pdbx_description
1 polymer ?
#
loop_
_entity_poly.entity_id
_entity_poly.type
_entity_poly.pdbx_seq_one_letter_code
_entity_poly.pdbx_strand_id
1 'polypeptide(L)'
;MSCKLGMIIQLPKISDPRGNLTVAERFKSIPFEFNRVYWTYDIPSGGYRGGHAHKHCREFIVAVSGSFTVTLDNGHDKQRYLLNHPYQG
;
A
#
# COMPACT_ATOMS: atom_id res chain seq x y z
N MET A 1 -8.59 -23.52 -1.61
CA MET A 1 -8.41 -22.23 -0.91
C MET A 1 -7.99 -21.21 -1.94
N SER A 2 -8.78 -20.16 -2.22
CA SER A 2 -8.38 -19.11 -3.17
C SER A 2 -7.21 -18.34 -2.57
N CYS A 3 -6.03 -18.42 -3.20
CA CYS A 3 -4.86 -17.65 -2.81
C CYS A 3 -5.08 -16.20 -3.28
N LYS A 4 -5.19 -15.24 -2.36
CA LYS A 4 -5.30 -13.82 -2.73
C LYS A 4 -3.92 -13.33 -3.20
N LEU A 5 -3.89 -12.49 -4.24
CA LEU A 5 -2.65 -11.90 -4.78
C LEU A 5 -2.05 -10.85 -3.83
N GLY A 6 -2.88 -10.27 -2.96
CA GLY A 6 -2.48 -9.33 -1.94
C GLY A 6 -3.57 -9.19 -0.87
N MET A 7 -3.35 -8.26 0.05
CA MET A 7 -4.29 -7.95 1.12
C MET A 7 -4.11 -6.52 1.60
N ILE A 8 -5.18 -5.92 2.12
CA ILE A 8 -5.11 -4.66 2.86
C ILE A 8 -4.64 -4.96 4.29
N ILE A 9 -3.63 -4.23 4.73
CA ILE A 9 -3.14 -4.20 6.11
C ILE A 9 -3.59 -2.87 6.73
N GLN A 10 -4.24 -2.96 7.89
CA GLN A 10 -4.60 -1.79 8.68
C GLN A 10 -3.43 -1.45 9.61
N LEU A 11 -2.95 -0.22 9.55
CA LEU A 11 -1.95 0.29 10.47
C LEU A 11 -2.62 0.85 11.75
N PRO A 12 -1.94 0.78 12.90
CA PRO A 12 -2.39 1.43 14.12
C PRO A 12 -2.62 2.93 13.88
N LYS A 13 -3.78 3.41 14.28
CA LYS A 13 -4.17 4.82 14.18
C LYS A 13 -4.50 5.33 15.58
N ILE A 14 -3.68 6.26 16.07
CA ILE A 14 -3.89 6.97 17.32
C ILE A 14 -4.60 8.27 16.98
N SER A 15 -5.76 8.51 17.59
CA SER A 15 -6.59 9.69 17.31
C SER A 15 -6.76 10.50 18.59
N ASP A 16 -6.50 11.81 18.53
CA ASP A 16 -6.69 12.75 19.62
C ASP A 16 -7.10 14.14 19.08
N PRO A 17 -7.43 15.14 19.92
CA PRO A 17 -7.88 16.46 19.45
C PRO A 17 -6.92 17.20 18.50
N ARG A 18 -5.64 16.82 18.44
CA ARG A 18 -4.63 17.39 17.53
C ARG A 18 -4.63 16.73 16.15
N GLY A 19 -5.33 15.61 15.99
CA GLY A 19 -5.44 14.88 14.72
C GLY A 19 -5.16 13.39 14.86
N ASN A 20 -4.56 12.82 13.82
CA ASN A 20 -4.34 11.38 13.71
C ASN A 20 -2.86 11.09 13.48
N LEU A 21 -2.32 10.11 14.21
CA LEU A 21 -0.99 9.57 14.01
C LEU A 21 -1.12 8.10 13.60
N THR A 22 -0.46 7.73 12.50
CA THR A 22 -0.34 6.35 12.06
C THR A 22 1.11 5.93 12.07
N VAL A 23 1.39 4.74 12.59
CA VAL A 23 2.76 4.21 12.73
C VAL A 23 2.88 2.92 11.92
N ALA A 24 3.92 2.85 11.09
CA ALA A 24 4.28 1.66 10.31
C ALA A 24 5.58 1.07 10.85
N GLU A 25 5.50 -0.10 11.48
CA GLU A 25 6.64 -0.81 12.06
C GLU A 25 6.79 -2.20 11.43
N ARG A 26 8.02 -2.54 11.02
CA ARG A 26 8.36 -3.89 10.54
C ARG A 26 8.12 -4.92 11.64
N PHE A 27 7.63 -6.09 11.25
CA PHE A 27 7.32 -7.21 12.15
C PHE A 27 6.32 -6.90 13.28
N LYS A 28 5.56 -5.81 13.16
CA LYS A 28 4.35 -5.55 13.96
C LYS A 28 3.13 -5.62 13.05
N SER A 29 2.83 -4.52 12.36
CA SER A 29 1.71 -4.46 11.41
C SER A 29 2.14 -4.90 10.01
N ILE A 30 3.39 -4.61 9.63
CA ILE A 30 3.94 -5.03 8.33
C ILE A 30 4.66 -6.39 8.52
N PRO A 31 4.22 -7.47 7.85
CA PRO A 31 4.70 -8.84 8.12
C PRO A 31 6.06 -9.15 7.48
N PHE A 32 6.89 -8.13 7.25
CA PHE A 32 8.20 -8.27 6.64
C PHE A 32 9.15 -7.13 6.98
N GLU A 33 10.44 -7.38 6.78
CA GLU A 33 11.48 -6.37 6.82
C GLU A 33 11.51 -5.55 5.53
N PHE A 34 11.63 -4.23 5.68
CA PHE A 34 11.86 -3.29 4.58
C PHE A 34 13.11 -2.46 4.87
N ASN A 35 13.90 -2.25 3.83
CA ASN A 35 15.19 -1.52 3.92
C ASN A 35 15.11 -0.11 3.32
N ARG A 36 13.99 0.23 2.68
CA ARG A 36 13.83 1.48 1.94
C ARG A 36 12.39 1.93 1.96
N VAL A 37 12.22 3.25 2.13
CA VAL A 37 10.96 3.96 1.96
C VAL A 37 11.18 5.01 0.86
N TYR A 38 10.19 5.16 -0.01
CA TYR A 38 10.22 6.15 -1.09
C TYR A 38 8.80 6.68 -1.35
N TRP A 39 8.73 7.86 -1.96
CA TRP A 39 7.47 8.55 -2.23
C TRP A 39 7.39 8.88 -3.71
N THR A 40 6.23 8.67 -4.30
CA THR A 40 5.88 9.19 -5.61
C THR A 40 4.80 10.23 -5.42
N TYR A 41 5.07 11.46 -5.85
CA TYR A 41 4.18 12.61 -5.68
C TYR A 41 4.02 13.34 -7.02
N ASP A 42 3.04 14.24 -7.07
CA ASP A 42 2.67 15.04 -8.25
C ASP A 42 2.44 14.23 -9.54
N ILE A 43 1.84 13.05 -9.38
CA ILE A 43 1.39 12.24 -10.50
C ILE A 43 0.12 12.89 -11.08
N PRO A 44 0.09 13.24 -12.37
CA PRO A 44 -1.07 13.86 -12.99
C PRO A 44 -2.33 13.01 -12.81
N SER A 45 -3.49 13.66 -12.72
CA SER A 45 -4.79 12.97 -12.68
C SER A 45 -4.96 12.09 -13.92
N GLY A 46 -5.42 10.86 -13.74
CA GLY A 46 -5.49 9.85 -14.81
C GLY A 46 -4.14 9.24 -15.21
N GLY A 47 -3.04 9.73 -14.63
CA GLY A 47 -1.72 9.14 -14.80
C GLY A 47 -1.63 7.76 -14.17
N TYR A 48 -0.79 6.91 -14.76
CA TYR A 48 -0.52 5.55 -14.30
C TYR A 48 0.98 5.34 -14.11
N ARG A 49 1.33 4.55 -13.09
CA ARG A 49 2.71 4.08 -12.84
C ARG A 49 2.66 2.61 -12.45
N GLY A 50 3.82 1.94 -12.50
CA GLY A 50 3.92 0.51 -12.24
C GLY A 50 4.13 -0.25 -13.54
N GLY A 51 3.31 -1.27 -13.81
CA GLY A 51 3.41 -2.12 -15.00
C GLY A 51 4.63 -3.05 -14.99
N HIS A 52 5.17 -3.34 -13.81
CA HIS A 52 6.31 -4.24 -13.61
C HIS A 52 6.04 -5.17 -12.42
N ALA A 53 6.77 -6.27 -12.38
CA ALA A 53 6.76 -7.21 -11.28
C ALA A 53 8.16 -7.35 -10.69
N HIS A 54 8.24 -7.54 -9.38
CA HIS A 54 9.49 -7.81 -8.69
C HIS A 54 9.69 -9.32 -8.49
N LYS A 55 10.93 -9.80 -8.68
CA LYS A 55 11.28 -11.22 -8.41
C LYS A 55 11.35 -11.54 -6.92
N HIS A 56 11.88 -10.61 -6.11
CA HIS A 56 12.15 -10.84 -4.68
C HIS A 56 11.68 -9.70 -3.76
N CYS A 57 11.31 -8.55 -4.31
CA CYS A 57 10.89 -7.40 -3.49
C CYS A 57 9.45 -7.59 -3.03
N ARG A 58 9.21 -7.32 -1.75
CA ARG A 58 7.86 -7.15 -1.19
C ARG A 58 7.63 -5.67 -0.98
N GLU A 59 6.44 -5.20 -1.35
CA GLU A 59 6.05 -3.81 -1.24
C GLU A 59 4.84 -3.66 -0.32
N PHE A 60 4.82 -2.57 0.44
CA PHE A 60 3.68 -2.11 1.21
C PHE A 60 3.40 -0.68 0.74
N ILE A 61 2.21 -0.44 0.20
CA ILE A 61 1.91 0.77 -0.57
C ILE A 61 0.83 1.54 0.18
N VAL A 62 1.08 2.81 0.51
CA VAL A 62 0.12 3.65 1.24
C VAL A 62 -0.21 4.89 0.42
N ALA A 63 -1.51 5.20 0.32
CA ALA A 63 -1.97 6.51 -0.13
C ALA A 63 -1.88 7.51 1.02
N VAL A 64 -0.71 8.14 1.18
CA VAL A 64 -0.45 9.12 2.25
C VAL A 64 -1.37 10.35 2.11
N SER A 65 -1.64 10.76 0.87
CA SER A 65 -2.59 11.82 0.53
C SER A 65 -3.29 11.46 -0.77
N GLY A 66 -4.55 11.87 -0.91
CA GLY A 66 -5.40 11.54 -2.05
C GLY A 66 -5.80 10.07 -2.08
N SER A 67 -6.00 9.54 -3.29
CA SER A 67 -6.40 8.15 -3.48
C SER A 67 -5.96 7.61 -4.82
N PHE A 68 -5.66 6.31 -4.88
CA PHE A 68 -5.41 5.61 -6.14
C PHE A 68 -5.80 4.14 -6.03
N THR A 69 -5.90 3.47 -7.18
CA THR A 69 -6.15 2.03 -7.24
C THR A 69 -4.86 1.29 -7.57
N VAL A 70 -4.48 0.33 -6.75
CA VAL A 70 -3.41 -0.64 -7.06
C VAL A 70 -4.05 -1.85 -7.74
N THR A 71 -3.51 -2.27 -8.88
CA THR A 71 -3.91 -3.49 -9.56
C THR A 71 -2.79 -4.50 -9.45
N LEU A 72 -3.06 -5.64 -8.83
CA LEU A 72 -2.16 -6.80 -8.79
C LEU A 72 -2.57 -7.78 -9.88
N ASP A 73 -1.57 -8.29 -10.60
CA ASP A 73 -1.72 -9.19 -11.74
C ASP A 73 -0.60 -10.24 -11.68
N ASN A 74 -0.97 -11.52 -11.63
CA ASN A 74 0.00 -12.64 -11.68
C ASN A 74 0.05 -13.32 -13.06
N GLY A 75 -0.59 -12.74 -14.08
CA GLY A 75 -0.74 -13.31 -15.42
C GLY A 75 -1.99 -14.18 -15.61
N HIS A 76 -2.67 -14.56 -14.53
CA HIS A 76 -3.87 -15.40 -14.55
C HIS A 76 -5.07 -14.71 -13.90
N ASP A 77 -4.86 -14.12 -12.73
CA ASP A 77 -5.83 -13.43 -11.90
C ASP A 77 -5.46 -11.95 -11.77
N LYS A 78 -6.48 -11.11 -11.62
CA LYS A 78 -6.33 -9.69 -11.32
C LYS A 78 -7.12 -9.30 -10.09
N GLN A 79 -6.50 -8.51 -9.21
CA GLN A 79 -7.15 -7.94 -8.03
C GLN A 79 -6.89 -6.44 -7.93
N ARG A 80 -7.93 -5.67 -7.59
CA ARG A 80 -7.86 -4.21 -7.49
C ARG A 80 -8.12 -3.79 -6.05
N TYR A 81 -7.29 -2.89 -5.55
CA TYR A 81 -7.35 -2.35 -4.20
C TYR A 81 -7.42 -0.83 -4.29
N LEU A 82 -8.51 -0.23 -3.81
CA LEU A 82 -8.60 1.22 -3.63
C LEU A 82 -7.89 1.59 -2.33
N LEU A 83 -6.88 2.45 -2.43
CA LEU A 83 -6.20 3.06 -1.29
C LEU A 83 -6.63 4.52 -1.22
N ASN A 84 -7.40 4.86 -0.18
CA ASN A 84 -7.94 6.19 0.06
C ASN A 84 -7.91 6.59 1.55
N HIS A 85 -7.18 5.82 2.38
CA HIS A 85 -6.98 6.11 3.79
C HIS A 85 -5.50 5.96 4.14
N PRO A 86 -4.87 6.92 4.85
CA PRO A 86 -3.44 6.91 5.13
C PRO A 86 -3.03 5.84 6.17
N TYR A 87 -4.00 5.18 6.79
CA TYR A 87 -3.80 4.06 7.72
C TYR A 87 -4.01 2.69 7.07
N GLN A 88 -4.12 2.64 5.73
CA GLN A 88 -4.29 1.41 4.95
C GLN A 88 -3.18 1.29 3.92
N GLY A 89 -2.72 0.05 3.68
CA GLY A 89 -1.83 -0.28 2.58
C GLY A 89 -1.78 -1.75 2.26
#